data_AF-A0A9J6A7U0-F1
#
_entry.id   AF-A0A9J6A7U0-F1
#
_cell.length_a   1.000
_cell.length_b   1.000
_cell.length_c   1.000
_cell.angle_alpha   90.00
_cell.angle_beta   90.00
_cell.angle_gamma   90.00
#
_symmetry.space_group_name_H-M   'P 1'
#
loop_
_entity.id
_entity.type
_entity.pdbx_description
1 polymer ?
#
loop_
_entity_poly.entity_id
_entity_poly.type
_entity_poly.pdbx_seq_one_letter_code
_entity_poly.pdbx_strand_id
1 'polypeptide(L)'
;MDKFFIKQPRFSSGPSVSSHVAPEAQRETITPSSNVDCILGIGSLKRDPRERKLIFEYDYNILDVVRRHYILMGPYQPKLRVYPKTIFGTRNRQFNPEWFNSPNYAWLEYSINVDAIFCMCCYLFKNKFESRGNTEKSFIQDSFKNWNHGP
;
A
#
# COMPACT_ATOMS: atom_id res chain seq x y z
N MET A 1 -48.08 -39.25 2.69
CA MET A 1 -48.19 -37.96 3.39
C MET A 1 -46.81 -37.33 3.37
N ASP A 2 -46.50 -36.13 2.86
CA ASP A 2 -47.27 -35.02 2.33
C ASP A 2 -46.34 -34.13 1.48
N LYS A 3 -46.91 -33.52 0.45
CA LYS A 3 -46.30 -32.40 -0.30
C LYS A 3 -46.35 -31.16 0.58
N PHE A 4 -45.23 -30.47 0.78
CA PHE A 4 -45.25 -29.12 1.33
C PHE A 4 -44.61 -28.11 0.37
N PHE A 5 -45.50 -27.27 -0.16
CA PHE A 5 -45.23 -26.11 -1.01
C PHE A 5 -44.46 -25.03 -0.23
N ILE A 6 -43.42 -24.47 -0.85
CA ILE A 6 -42.76 -23.26 -0.40
C ILE A 6 -43.67 -22.07 -0.72
N LYS A 7 -44.22 -21.41 0.31
CA LYS A 7 -44.94 -20.14 0.17
C LYS A 7 -43.92 -19.00 0.12
N GLN A 8 -43.96 -18.17 -0.93
CA GLN A 8 -43.28 -16.88 -0.96
C GLN A 8 -44.00 -15.88 -0.03
N PRO A 9 -43.28 -14.98 0.67
CA PRO A 9 -43.91 -13.87 1.40
C PRO A 9 -44.35 -12.77 0.42
N ARG A 10 -45.58 -12.31 0.59
CA ARG A 10 -46.18 -11.18 -0.13
C ARG A 10 -45.59 -9.87 0.41
N PHE A 11 -45.17 -8.99 -0.51
CA PHE A 11 -44.95 -7.59 -0.20
C PHE A 11 -46.31 -6.91 0.05
N SER A 12 -46.50 -6.32 1.23
CA SER A 12 -47.58 -5.35 1.48
C SER A 12 -46.98 -4.05 2.00
N SER A 13 -47.48 -2.97 1.44
CA SER A 13 -47.01 -1.59 1.53
C SER A 13 -47.55 -0.80 2.74
N GLY A 14 -46.65 -0.04 3.38
CA GLY A 14 -46.86 1.31 3.97
C GLY A 14 -47.10 1.41 5.50
N PRO A 15 -46.98 2.60 6.13
CA PRO A 15 -46.20 3.80 5.76
C PRO A 15 -45.40 4.45 6.94
N SER A 16 -44.68 5.52 6.60
CA SER A 16 -44.33 6.71 7.40
C SER A 16 -42.97 6.83 8.08
N VAL A 17 -42.32 7.93 7.70
CA VAL A 17 -41.09 8.56 8.19
C VAL A 17 -41.24 8.99 9.66
N SER A 18 -40.20 8.74 10.47
CA SER A 18 -39.86 9.61 11.61
C SER A 18 -38.34 9.71 11.71
N SER A 19 -37.84 10.92 11.44
CA SER A 19 -36.45 11.32 11.54
C SER A 19 -36.06 11.48 13.00
N HIS A 20 -35.20 10.59 13.50
CA HIS A 20 -34.41 10.86 14.69
C HIS A 20 -32.96 11.00 14.27
N VAL A 21 -32.55 12.26 14.12
CA VAL A 21 -31.18 12.71 13.96
C VAL A 21 -30.39 12.25 15.19
N ALA A 22 -29.46 11.33 15.00
CA ALA A 22 -28.45 11.02 16.01
C ALA A 22 -27.56 12.26 16.19
N PRO A 23 -27.13 12.60 17.42
CA PRO A 23 -26.27 13.74 17.63
C PRO A 23 -24.94 13.46 16.92
N GLU A 24 -24.65 14.33 15.96
CA GLU A 24 -23.42 14.37 15.20
C GLU A 24 -22.27 14.63 16.17
N ALA A 25 -21.62 13.56 16.62
CA ALA A 25 -20.35 13.66 17.32
C ALA A 25 -19.43 14.43 16.39
N GLN A 26 -19.00 15.61 16.84
CA GLN A 26 -18.09 16.48 16.13
C GLN A 26 -16.89 15.64 15.69
N ARG A 27 -16.87 15.26 14.42
CA ARG A 27 -15.65 14.80 13.78
C ARG A 27 -14.77 16.02 13.71
N GLU A 28 -13.97 16.22 14.75
CA GLU A 28 -12.79 17.05 14.66
C GLU A 28 -12.06 16.58 13.41
N THR A 29 -12.07 17.44 12.40
CA THR A 29 -11.19 17.31 11.25
C THR A 29 -9.81 17.60 11.81
N ILE A 30 -9.16 16.57 12.36
CA ILE A 30 -7.76 16.61 12.72
C ILE A 30 -7.02 16.76 11.39
N THR A 31 -6.84 18.01 10.99
CA THR A 31 -5.74 18.36 10.11
C THR A 31 -4.50 17.95 10.90
N PRO A 32 -3.65 17.01 10.44
CA PRO A 32 -2.42 16.69 11.13
C PRO A 32 -1.61 17.98 11.12
N SER A 33 -1.57 18.59 12.29
CA SER A 33 -0.85 19.82 12.58
C SER A 33 0.61 19.57 12.18
N SER A 34 1.10 20.32 11.20
CA SER A 34 2.50 20.28 10.74
C SER A 34 3.52 20.24 11.88
N ASN A 35 3.16 20.73 13.07
CA ASN A 35 3.97 20.71 14.27
C ASN A 35 4.25 19.30 14.83
N VAL A 36 3.29 18.35 14.80
CA VAL A 36 3.54 16.99 15.32
C VAL A 36 4.42 16.16 14.38
N ASP A 37 4.24 16.36 13.07
CA ASP A 37 5.04 15.68 12.03
C ASP A 37 6.48 16.20 12.01
N CYS A 38 6.70 17.47 12.33
CA CYS A 38 8.04 18.03 12.51
C CYS A 38 8.72 17.49 13.78
N ILE A 39 8.01 17.39 14.92
CA ILE A 39 8.57 16.90 16.19
C ILE A 39 8.98 15.42 16.10
N LEU A 40 8.19 14.60 15.42
CA LEU A 40 8.48 13.17 15.23
C LEU A 40 9.44 12.90 14.06
N GLY A 41 9.93 13.95 13.38
CA GLY A 41 10.81 13.81 12.21
C GLY A 41 10.13 13.19 10.99
N ILE A 42 8.80 13.08 10.98
CA ILE A 42 8.00 12.45 9.92
C ILE A 42 8.14 13.21 8.59
N GLY A 43 8.24 14.54 8.66
CA GLY A 43 8.47 15.38 7.48
C GLY A 43 9.80 15.11 6.76
N SER A 44 10.73 14.36 7.37
CA SER A 44 12.01 13.98 6.78
C SER A 44 12.04 12.57 6.17
N LEU A 45 10.93 11.83 6.24
CA LEU A 45 10.84 10.47 5.71
C LEU A 45 11.04 10.42 4.19
N LYS A 46 11.83 9.45 3.74
CA LYS A 46 12.18 9.29 2.33
C LYS A 46 11.06 8.62 1.56
N ARG A 47 10.68 9.20 0.41
CA ARG A 47 9.62 8.63 -0.44
C ARG A 47 10.11 7.46 -1.28
N ASP A 48 11.33 7.51 -1.80
CA ASP A 48 11.88 6.42 -2.61
C ASP A 48 12.06 5.17 -1.73
N PRO A 49 11.48 4.01 -2.11
CA PRO A 49 11.53 2.79 -1.30
C PRO A 49 12.96 2.32 -1.02
N ARG A 50 13.90 2.57 -1.92
CA ARG A 50 15.32 2.21 -1.73
C ARG A 50 16.01 3.04 -0.64
N GLU A 51 15.50 4.25 -0.39
CA GLU A 51 16.05 5.17 0.60
C GLU A 51 15.35 5.08 1.96
N ARG A 52 14.30 4.27 2.07
CA ARG A 52 13.58 4.08 3.34
C ARG A 52 14.40 3.22 4.29
N LYS A 53 14.48 3.67 5.53
CA LYS A 53 14.86 2.82 6.66
C LYS A 53 13.85 1.67 6.78
N LEU A 54 14.29 0.44 7.07
CA LEU A 54 13.38 -0.70 7.23
C LEU A 54 12.37 -0.43 8.36
N ILE A 55 11.13 -0.94 8.20
CA ILE A 55 10.05 -0.58 9.12
C ILE A 55 10.39 -0.94 10.57
N PHE A 56 11.06 -2.06 10.83
CA PHE A 56 11.43 -2.51 12.18
C PHE A 56 12.65 -1.82 12.77
N GLU A 57 13.31 -0.91 12.05
CA GLU A 57 14.42 -0.12 12.58
C GLU A 57 13.96 1.18 13.23
N TYR A 58 12.69 1.58 13.08
CA TYR A 58 12.11 2.68 13.84
C TYR A 58 11.75 2.25 15.25
N ASP A 59 11.68 3.20 16.19
CA ASP A 59 11.24 2.95 17.55
C ASP A 59 9.76 2.50 17.57
N TYR A 60 9.43 1.53 18.43
CA TYR A 60 8.09 0.97 18.53
C TYR A 60 7.00 2.03 18.77
N ASN A 61 7.33 3.11 19.48
CA ASN A 61 6.39 4.20 19.78
C ASN A 61 6.01 5.04 18.53
N ILE A 62 6.85 5.04 17.49
CA ILE A 62 6.61 5.81 16.26
C ILE A 62 6.26 4.94 15.05
N LEU A 63 6.40 3.62 15.14
CA LEU A 63 6.15 2.68 14.04
C LEU A 63 4.81 2.90 13.35
N ASP A 64 3.76 3.01 14.16
CA ASP A 64 2.39 3.13 13.68
C ASP A 64 2.16 4.47 12.97
N VAL A 65 2.82 5.53 13.44
CA VAL A 65 2.77 6.83 12.78
C VAL A 65 3.50 6.80 11.43
N VAL A 66 4.68 6.16 11.37
CA VAL A 66 5.43 5.96 10.13
C VAL A 66 4.62 5.13 9.12
N ARG A 67 3.97 4.05 9.57
CA ARG A 67 3.09 3.23 8.71
C ARG A 67 1.94 4.05 8.14
N ARG A 68 1.23 4.81 8.99
CA ARG A 68 0.12 5.67 8.53
C ARG A 68 0.60 6.71 7.53
N HIS A 69 1.75 7.34 7.77
CA HIS A 69 2.33 8.30 6.84
C HIS A 69 2.52 7.70 5.45
N TYR A 70 3.17 6.53 5.37
CA TYR A 70 3.39 5.84 4.09
C TYR A 70 2.09 5.35 3.44
N ILE A 71 1.10 4.87 4.22
CA ILE A 71 -0.22 4.50 3.71
C ILE A 71 -0.93 5.70 3.08
N LEU A 72 -0.90 6.86 3.74
CA LEU A 72 -1.50 8.10 3.24
C LEU A 72 -0.81 8.61 1.97
N MET A 73 0.53 8.49 1.89
CA MET A 73 1.31 8.85 0.71
C MET A 73 1.10 7.92 -0.48
N GLY A 74 0.67 6.68 -0.22
CA GLY A 74 0.53 5.63 -1.21
C GLY A 74 1.87 5.08 -1.72
N PRO A 75 1.81 4.08 -2.62
CA PRO A 75 2.99 3.50 -3.25
C PRO A 75 3.76 4.53 -4.09
N TYR A 76 5.09 4.48 -4.06
CA TYR A 76 5.92 5.32 -4.90
C TYR A 76 5.97 4.81 -6.36
N GLN A 77 5.13 5.39 -7.21
CA GLN A 77 4.94 5.01 -8.62
C GLN A 77 5.27 6.18 -9.57
N PRO A 78 6.54 6.61 -9.67
CA PRO A 78 6.90 7.71 -10.53
C PRO A 78 6.67 7.35 -12.00
N LYS A 79 5.98 8.22 -12.75
CA LYS A 79 5.74 8.04 -14.19
C LYS A 79 6.85 8.71 -15.00
N LEU A 80 7.74 7.90 -15.56
CA LEU A 80 8.84 8.38 -16.39
C LEU A 80 8.45 8.39 -17.87
N ARG A 81 8.97 9.35 -18.63
CA ARG A 81 8.86 9.33 -20.10
C ARG A 81 9.57 8.12 -20.70
N VAL A 82 10.73 7.78 -20.15
CA VAL A 82 11.55 6.63 -20.54
C VAL A 82 12.11 6.01 -19.26
N TYR A 83 11.85 4.72 -19.06
CA TYR A 83 12.45 3.97 -17.96
C TYR A 83 13.85 3.49 -18.35
N PRO A 84 14.79 3.40 -17.40
CA PRO A 84 16.10 2.79 -17.60
C PRO A 84 15.98 1.40 -18.25
N LYS A 85 16.92 1.11 -19.15
CA LYS A 85 17.05 -0.19 -19.80
C LYS A 85 18.26 -0.91 -19.25
N THR A 86 18.09 -2.18 -18.92
CA THR A 86 19.15 -3.08 -18.49
C THR A 86 19.29 -4.20 -19.53
N ILE A 87 20.52 -4.57 -19.86
CA ILE A 87 20.81 -5.65 -20.81
C ILE A 87 20.63 -7.00 -20.09
N PHE A 88 19.75 -7.86 -20.62
CA PHE A 88 19.58 -9.24 -20.18
C PHE A 88 19.89 -10.18 -21.33
N GLY A 89 21.06 -10.84 -21.27
CA GLY A 89 21.59 -11.62 -22.38
C GLY A 89 21.82 -10.71 -23.59
N THR A 90 21.05 -10.94 -24.66
CA THR A 90 21.13 -10.15 -25.91
C THR A 90 20.04 -9.08 -26.04
N ARG A 91 19.10 -8.99 -25.10
CA ARG A 91 17.93 -8.10 -25.20
C ARG A 91 17.99 -7.00 -24.15
N ASN A 92 17.65 -5.79 -24.57
CA ASN A 92 17.35 -4.69 -23.65
C ASN A 92 15.96 -4.92 -23.05
N ARG A 93 15.90 -4.89 -21.71
CA ARG A 93 14.66 -5.00 -20.94
C ARG A 93 14.55 -3.80 -20.02
N GLN A 94 13.32 -3.45 -19.66
CA GLN A 94 13.04 -2.33 -18.76
C GLN A 94 11.77 -2.65 -17.97
N PHE A 95 11.54 -1.86 -16.93
CA PHE A 95 10.27 -1.79 -16.25
C PHE A 95 9.11 -1.52 -17.24
N ASN A 96 7.99 -2.22 -17.04
CA ASN A 96 6.77 -2.00 -17.81
C ASN A 96 5.82 -1.06 -17.04
N PRO A 97 5.63 0.20 -17.48
CA PRO A 97 4.74 1.14 -16.80
C PRO A 97 3.28 0.72 -16.76
N GLU A 98 2.84 -0.17 -17.65
CA GLU A 98 1.46 -0.67 -17.62
C GLU A 98 1.14 -1.46 -16.35
N TRP A 99 2.15 -1.95 -15.63
CA TRP A 99 1.93 -2.56 -14.33
C TRP A 99 1.27 -1.59 -13.35
N PHE A 100 1.61 -0.30 -13.37
CA PHE A 100 0.96 0.70 -12.51
C PHE A 100 -0.53 0.90 -12.80
N ASN A 101 -0.99 0.59 -14.01
CA ASN A 101 -2.40 0.72 -14.40
C ASN A 101 -3.23 -0.50 -14.00
N SER A 102 -2.60 -1.59 -13.55
CA SER A 102 -3.27 -2.82 -13.17
C SER A 102 -3.63 -2.82 -11.67
N PRO A 103 -4.87 -3.15 -11.29
CA PRO A 103 -5.27 -3.23 -9.88
C PRO A 103 -4.46 -4.29 -9.11
N ASN A 104 -3.96 -5.33 -9.79
CA ASN A 104 -3.16 -6.39 -9.17
C ASN A 104 -1.77 -5.92 -8.71
N TYR A 105 -1.29 -4.78 -9.24
CA TYR A 105 0.01 -4.21 -8.91
C TYR A 105 -0.13 -2.82 -8.27
N ALA A 106 -1.30 -2.50 -7.70
CA ALA A 106 -1.52 -1.24 -6.99
C ALA A 106 -0.58 -1.05 -5.77
N TRP A 107 0.06 -2.12 -5.28
CA TRP A 107 1.04 -2.09 -4.18
C TRP A 107 2.49 -1.93 -4.65
N LEU A 108 2.73 -2.01 -5.96
CA LEU A 108 4.06 -2.01 -6.57
C LEU A 108 4.69 -0.62 -6.46
N GLU A 109 5.93 -0.55 -6.02
CA GLU A 109 6.71 0.68 -6.00
C GLU A 109 7.92 0.53 -6.93
N TYR A 110 8.45 1.66 -7.42
CA TYR A 110 9.63 1.67 -8.29
C TYR A 110 10.62 2.72 -7.83
N SER A 111 11.87 2.32 -7.62
CA SER A 111 12.99 3.24 -7.40
C SER A 111 13.70 3.49 -8.73
N ILE A 112 13.74 4.76 -9.13
CA ILE A 112 14.46 5.20 -10.33
C ILE A 112 15.96 5.01 -10.13
N ASN A 113 16.46 5.32 -8.92
CA ASN A 113 17.88 5.37 -8.60
C ASN A 113 18.57 4.02 -8.79
N VAL A 114 17.88 2.92 -8.47
CA VAL A 114 18.41 1.55 -8.63
C VAL A 114 17.80 0.80 -9.80
N ASP A 115 16.84 1.39 -10.51
CA ASP A 115 16.03 0.74 -11.55
C ASP A 115 15.51 -0.62 -11.05
N ALA A 116 14.65 -0.60 -10.02
CA ALA A 116 14.12 -1.82 -9.42
C ALA A 116 12.75 -1.59 -8.77
N ILE A 117 11.96 -2.66 -8.67
CA ILE A 117 10.65 -2.64 -8.01
C ILE A 117 10.74 -3.09 -6.55
N PHE A 118 9.80 -2.59 -5.76
CA PHE A 118 9.62 -2.87 -4.35
C PHE A 118 8.14 -3.12 -4.06
N CYS A 119 7.86 -3.66 -2.88
CA CYS A 119 6.51 -3.99 -2.44
C CYS A 119 6.13 -3.15 -1.22
N MET A 120 5.19 -2.21 -1.38
CA MET A 120 4.74 -1.33 -0.30
C MET A 120 4.18 -2.12 0.88
N CYS A 121 3.27 -3.07 0.62
CA CYS A 121 2.65 -3.89 1.66
C CYS A 121 3.70 -4.73 2.41
N CYS A 122 4.65 -5.30 1.68
CA CYS A 122 5.74 -6.10 2.25
C CYS A 122 6.62 -5.23 3.16
N TYR A 123 6.95 -4.01 2.74
CA TYR A 123 7.69 -3.06 3.56
C TYR A 123 6.92 -2.69 4.85
N LEU A 124 5.64 -2.33 4.75
CA LEU A 124 4.83 -1.86 5.88
C LEU A 124 4.60 -2.94 6.94
N PHE A 125 4.33 -4.17 6.51
CA PHE A 125 3.91 -5.26 7.38
C PHE A 125 5.01 -6.28 7.65
N LYS A 126 6.26 -5.98 7.28
CA LYS A 126 7.38 -6.88 7.58
C LYS A 126 7.51 -7.09 9.08
N ASN A 127 7.42 -8.35 9.50
CA ASN A 127 7.65 -8.76 10.87
C ASN A 127 9.15 -9.01 11.10
N LYS A 128 9.69 -8.46 12.20
CA LYS A 128 11.09 -8.64 12.61
C LYS A 128 11.40 -10.09 13.03
N PHE A 129 10.38 -10.85 13.43
CA PHE A 129 10.52 -12.19 14.00
C PHE A 129 10.19 -13.32 13.02
N GLU A 130 9.84 -13.00 11.77
CA GLU A 130 9.56 -13.98 10.70
C GLU A 130 10.82 -14.45 9.95
N SER A 131 11.92 -14.61 10.68
CA SER A 131 13.17 -15.11 10.12
C SER A 131 13.12 -16.64 9.98
N ARG A 132 12.42 -17.12 8.95
CA ARG A 132 12.56 -18.49 8.45
C ARG A 132 13.02 -18.46 6.98
N GLY A 133 14.29 -18.08 6.77
CA GLY A 133 15.03 -18.29 5.51
C GLY A 133 15.47 -17.02 4.76
N ASN A 134 16.45 -17.17 3.86
CA ASN A 134 17.08 -16.10 3.06
C ASN A 134 16.14 -15.36 2.06
N THR A 135 14.85 -15.71 1.99
CA THR A 135 13.83 -15.07 1.14
C THR A 135 13.28 -13.77 1.76
N GLU A 136 13.91 -13.29 2.84
CA GLU A 136 13.30 -12.35 3.79
C GLU A 136 13.33 -10.88 3.34
N LYS A 137 14.25 -10.55 2.43
CA LYS A 137 14.56 -9.18 1.96
C LYS A 137 14.09 -8.88 0.53
N SER A 138 13.54 -9.89 -0.16
CA SER A 138 12.98 -9.77 -1.50
C SER A 138 11.90 -8.68 -1.54
N PHE A 139 11.96 -7.80 -2.53
CA PHE A 139 11.06 -6.65 -2.71
C PHE A 139 11.06 -5.59 -1.59
N ILE A 140 11.96 -5.66 -0.61
CA ILE A 140 12.14 -4.62 0.43
C ILE A 140 13.54 -4.03 0.36
N GLN A 141 14.58 -4.86 0.48
CA GLN A 141 15.98 -4.42 0.43
C GLN A 141 16.66 -4.90 -0.85
N ASP A 142 16.43 -6.16 -1.20
CA ASP A 142 17.06 -6.78 -2.37
C ASP A 142 16.40 -6.32 -3.68
N SER A 143 15.20 -5.71 -3.57
CA SER A 143 14.38 -5.23 -4.69
C SER A 143 14.13 -6.33 -5.73
N PHE A 144 13.48 -6.02 -6.84
CA PHE A 144 13.46 -6.91 -8.00
C PHE A 144 13.80 -6.13 -9.26
N LYS A 145 14.74 -6.65 -10.02
CA LYS A 145 15.26 -6.03 -11.25
C LYS A 145 15.25 -6.99 -12.44
N ASN A 146 14.65 -8.16 -12.30
CA ASN A 146 14.74 -9.20 -13.32
C ASN A 146 13.70 -9.00 -14.42
N TRP A 147 13.91 -8.02 -15.29
CA TRP A 147 12.93 -7.57 -16.31
C TRP A 147 12.58 -8.61 -17.40
N ASN A 148 13.22 -9.78 -17.39
CA ASN A 148 12.84 -10.93 -18.22
C ASN A 148 11.68 -11.74 -17.62
N HIS A 149 11.36 -11.55 -16.33
CA HIS A 149 10.24 -12.11 -15.62
C HIS A 149 9.38 -10.94 -15.09
N GLY A 150 8.07 -11.09 -15.13
CA GLY A 150 7.19 -10.14 -14.44
C GLY A 150 7.36 -10.26 -12.91
N PRO A 151 6.96 -9.24 -12.14
CA PRO A 151 6.69 -9.40 -10.71
C PRO A 151 5.67 -10.50 -10.43
#